data_AF-A0AAJ1M2J1-F1
#
_entry.id   AF-A0AAJ1M2J1-F1
#
_cell.length_a   1.000
_cell.length_b   1.000
_cell.length_c   1.000
_cell.angle_alpha   90.00
_cell.angle_beta   90.00
_cell.angle_gamma   90.00
#
_symmetry.space_group_name_H-M   'P 1'
#
loop_
_entity.id
_entity.type
_entity.pdbx_description
1 polymer ?
#
loop_
_entity_poly.entity_id
_entity_poly.type
_entity_poly.pdbx_seq_one_letter_code
_entity_poly.pdbx_strand_id
1 'polypeptide(L)'
;MKKYVFMRILRSLVSIFLVTTLTYMIIYTLTPRNLIFKNDPNYNKVAKTKDSKINYENTVYDRMGYLEYMDSKSLQQKASKEDSSVTVDATTANEKIYKKYIEKLGHGWQLKRFPESKSFYAVREIPVFERVISFYANLIQFDHPGWVKDASNPNLKRYIRIENDPSIGWSVVGSGTKHKYLLYFNGQFPYVHQNFVTLNLGNSYPTYSNTPVLQVITQGQGTTKKTEVNFPTGKKTSSIDIYSRTYKSPSKADSQDISRFGKGDAYTATLSNYENPSMIASSSIIGLIGIAIAYLIAIPLGSYMALFKDSWFDSISTAVLTFMMSLPTIALVYIVRLAGSFFGLPDSFPVLGAQDWRSYVLPSLILGLLSAPFIAVWIRRYMIDIHSQDFVRFARSKGLSEREISRKHIFKNAMVPLVSGIPGAIIGVISGATLTETVFAFPGMGKMLIDSIKASNNTMVIGLVFIFTSLGIFAAMLGDILMTVLDPRIKLTNTKGGK
;
A
#
# COMPACT_ATOMS: atom_id res chain seq x y z
N MET A 1 -30.20 9.39 -5.87
CA MET A 1 -29.11 8.81 -5.05
C MET A 1 -28.55 7.50 -5.63
N LYS A 2 -29.30 6.39 -5.72
CA LYS A 2 -28.79 5.09 -6.22
C LYS A 2 -28.04 5.17 -7.57
N LYS A 3 -28.62 5.81 -8.59
CA LYS A 3 -27.98 6.02 -9.91
C LYS A 3 -26.71 6.88 -9.85
N TYR A 4 -26.68 7.89 -8.98
CA TYR A 4 -25.48 8.70 -8.77
C TYR A 4 -24.37 7.87 -8.13
N VAL A 5 -24.67 7.18 -7.02
CA VAL A 5 -23.69 6.34 -6.31
C VAL A 5 -23.12 5.26 -7.23
N PHE A 6 -23.97 4.59 -8.01
CA PHE A 6 -23.53 3.62 -9.00
C PHE A 6 -22.59 4.23 -10.06
N MET A 7 -22.99 5.35 -10.68
CA MET A 7 -22.14 6.01 -11.69
C MET A 7 -20.86 6.59 -11.09
N ARG A 8 -20.89 7.03 -9.83
CA ARG A 8 -19.72 7.49 -9.09
C ARG A 8 -18.75 6.33 -8.87
N ILE A 9 -19.22 5.19 -8.38
CA ILE A 9 -18.40 3.97 -8.23
C ILE A 9 -17.81 3.55 -9.58
N LEU A 10 -18.59 3.55 -10.66
CA LEU A 10 -18.09 3.19 -11.97
C LEU A 10 -16.97 4.13 -12.44
N ARG A 11 -17.17 5.46 -12.33
CA ARG A 11 -16.14 6.45 -12.66
C ARG A 11 -14.91 6.30 -11.77
N SER A 12 -15.10 6.03 -10.49
CA SER A 12 -14.03 5.76 -9.53
C SER A 12 -13.18 4.57 -9.95
N LEU A 13 -13.79 3.44 -10.33
CA LEU A 13 -13.08 2.26 -10.82
C LEU A 13 -12.31 2.56 -12.12
N VAL A 14 -12.93 3.30 -13.05
CA VAL A 14 -12.26 3.75 -14.28
C VAL A 14 -11.07 4.66 -13.97
N SER A 15 -11.20 5.59 -13.01
CA SER A 15 -10.11 6.45 -12.59
C SER A 15 -8.95 5.67 -11.96
N ILE A 16 -9.23 4.69 -11.08
CA ILE A 16 -8.20 3.81 -10.51
C ILE A 16 -7.46 3.08 -11.63
N PHE A 17 -8.21 2.50 -12.57
CA PHE A 17 -7.67 1.78 -13.72
C PHE A 17 -6.79 2.70 -14.58
N LEU A 18 -7.26 3.90 -14.95
CA LEU A 18 -6.50 4.81 -15.81
C LEU A 18 -5.21 5.27 -15.15
N VAL A 19 -5.27 5.71 -13.89
CA VAL A 19 -4.08 6.20 -13.16
C VAL A 19 -3.07 5.08 -12.98
N THR A 20 -3.51 3.91 -12.51
CA THR A 20 -2.61 2.79 -12.25
C THR A 20 -2.01 2.24 -13.55
N THR A 21 -2.80 2.15 -14.63
CA THR A 21 -2.32 1.72 -15.95
C THR A 21 -1.32 2.71 -16.54
N LEU A 22 -1.57 4.01 -16.43
CA LEU A 22 -0.64 5.04 -16.88
C LEU A 22 0.69 4.94 -16.12
N THR A 23 0.65 4.83 -14.79
CA THR A 23 1.85 4.63 -13.98
C THR A 23 2.60 3.35 -14.36
N TYR A 24 1.87 2.24 -14.55
CA TYR A 24 2.42 0.96 -14.98
C TYR A 24 3.16 1.10 -16.32
N MET A 25 2.52 1.74 -17.30
CA MET A 25 3.12 1.99 -18.62
C MET A 25 4.36 2.86 -18.52
N ILE A 26 4.31 3.98 -17.81
CA ILE A 26 5.45 4.89 -17.62
C ILE A 26 6.64 4.13 -17.00
N ILE A 27 6.41 3.38 -15.93
CA ILE A 27 7.49 2.67 -15.22
C ILE A 27 8.13 1.64 -16.15
N TYR A 28 7.34 0.82 -16.82
CA TYR A 28 7.89 -0.29 -17.60
C TYR A 28 8.32 0.06 -19.04
N THR A 29 8.07 1.28 -19.50
CA THR A 29 8.56 1.76 -20.81
C THR A 29 9.68 2.78 -20.67
N LEU A 30 9.60 3.68 -19.68
CA LEU A 30 10.54 4.80 -19.55
C LEU A 30 11.62 4.55 -18.49
N THR A 31 11.48 3.56 -17.62
CA THR A 31 12.51 3.24 -16.61
C THR A 31 13.40 2.11 -17.11
N PRO A 32 14.72 2.31 -17.20
CA PRO A 32 15.65 1.25 -17.58
C PRO A 32 15.59 0.07 -16.59
N ARG A 33 15.22 -1.12 -17.08
CA ARG A 33 15.04 -2.32 -16.24
C ARG A 33 16.32 -2.84 -15.56
N ASN A 34 17.49 -2.50 -16.10
CA ASN A 34 18.78 -2.86 -15.51
C ASN A 34 19.07 -2.17 -14.18
N LEU A 35 18.40 -1.05 -13.87
CA LEU A 35 18.56 -0.33 -12.61
C LEU A 35 18.17 -1.16 -11.39
N ILE A 36 17.30 -2.16 -11.57
CA ILE A 36 16.89 -3.13 -10.55
C ILE A 36 18.12 -3.80 -9.91
N PHE A 37 19.16 -4.09 -10.69
CA PHE A 37 20.36 -4.79 -10.20
C PHE A 37 21.34 -3.88 -9.46
N LYS A 38 21.21 -2.56 -9.58
CA LYS A 38 22.11 -1.60 -8.92
C LYS A 38 22.11 -1.77 -7.40
N ASN A 39 20.96 -2.09 -6.83
CA ASN A 39 20.75 -2.27 -5.39
C ASN A 39 20.52 -3.74 -5.02
N ASP A 40 20.75 -4.69 -5.92
CA ASP A 40 20.62 -6.11 -5.63
C ASP A 40 21.90 -6.65 -4.99
N PRO A 41 21.89 -7.03 -3.71
CA PRO A 41 23.07 -7.55 -3.02
C PRO A 41 23.56 -8.89 -3.58
N ASN A 42 22.71 -9.64 -4.28
CA ASN A 42 23.04 -10.95 -4.84
C ASN A 42 23.63 -10.87 -6.25
N TYR A 43 23.35 -9.79 -6.99
CA TYR A 43 23.79 -9.64 -8.37
C TYR A 43 25.32 -9.79 -8.50
N ASN A 44 26.10 -9.03 -7.73
CA ASN A 44 27.56 -9.12 -7.77
C ASN A 44 28.13 -10.39 -7.12
N LYS A 45 27.37 -11.07 -6.24
CA LYS A 45 27.82 -12.29 -5.55
C LYS A 45 27.68 -13.54 -6.42
N VAL A 46 26.55 -13.65 -7.13
CA VAL A 46 26.18 -14.83 -7.92
C VAL A 46 26.69 -14.70 -9.35
N ALA A 47 26.75 -13.49 -9.89
CA ALA A 47 27.01 -13.27 -11.30
C ALA A 47 28.46 -12.82 -11.58
N LYS A 48 29.39 -13.78 -11.49
CA LYS A 48 30.84 -13.53 -11.65
C LYS A 48 31.30 -13.47 -13.12
N THR A 49 30.68 -14.26 -13.98
CA THR A 49 30.98 -14.37 -15.42
C THR A 49 29.91 -13.67 -16.27
N LYS A 50 30.18 -13.41 -17.56
CA LYS A 50 29.15 -12.80 -18.43
C LYS A 50 27.92 -13.69 -18.57
N ASP A 51 28.14 -15.01 -18.64
CA ASP A 51 27.07 -15.99 -18.75
C ASP A 51 26.20 -16.04 -17.50
N SER A 52 26.82 -16.09 -16.31
CA SER A 52 26.09 -16.09 -15.04
C SER A 52 25.34 -14.78 -14.80
N LYS A 53 25.86 -13.63 -15.28
CA LYS A 53 25.13 -12.34 -15.31
C LYS A 53 23.88 -12.43 -16.14
N ILE A 54 23.99 -12.80 -17.41
CA ILE A 54 22.82 -12.87 -18.29
C ILE A 54 21.79 -13.90 -17.78
N ASN A 55 22.26 -15.05 -17.28
CA ASN A 55 21.39 -16.07 -16.72
C ASN A 55 20.64 -15.55 -15.49
N TYR A 56 21.35 -14.87 -14.57
CA TYR A 56 20.75 -14.29 -13.38
C TYR A 56 19.77 -13.16 -13.73
N GLU A 57 20.15 -12.25 -14.64
CA GLU A 57 19.29 -11.16 -15.10
C GLU A 57 17.99 -11.67 -15.70
N ASN A 58 18.07 -12.62 -16.63
CA ASN A 58 16.89 -13.19 -17.27
C ASN A 58 16.02 -13.97 -16.26
N THR A 59 16.63 -14.66 -15.29
CA THR A 59 15.89 -15.33 -14.19
C THR A 59 15.11 -14.32 -13.35
N VAL A 60 15.70 -13.17 -13.06
CA VAL A 60 15.05 -12.11 -12.29
C VAL A 60 13.97 -11.42 -13.12
N TYR A 61 14.24 -11.12 -14.38
CA TYR A 61 13.26 -10.53 -15.29
C TYR A 61 12.06 -11.46 -15.51
N ASP A 62 12.28 -12.77 -15.61
CA ASP A 62 11.24 -13.80 -15.66
C ASP A 62 10.35 -13.77 -14.41
N ARG A 63 10.98 -13.80 -13.23
CA ARG A 63 10.28 -13.72 -11.95
C ARG A 63 9.46 -12.43 -11.78
N MET A 64 9.97 -11.31 -12.31
CA MET A 64 9.29 -10.01 -12.28
C MET A 64 8.32 -9.80 -13.45
N GLY A 65 8.15 -10.80 -14.31
CA GLY A 65 7.21 -10.80 -15.44
C GLY A 65 7.57 -9.81 -16.54
N TYR A 66 8.85 -9.49 -16.75
CA TYR A 66 9.31 -8.70 -17.89
C TYR A 66 9.45 -9.54 -19.17
N LEU A 67 9.87 -10.79 -19.01
CA LEU A 67 10.05 -11.76 -20.08
C LEU A 67 9.66 -13.14 -19.57
N GLU A 68 9.56 -14.13 -20.45
CA GLU A 68 9.61 -15.54 -20.09
C GLU A 68 10.99 -16.09 -20.41
N TYR A 69 11.58 -16.88 -19.50
CA TYR A 69 12.94 -17.38 -19.64
C TYR A 69 13.03 -18.90 -19.64
N MET A 70 13.80 -19.45 -20.58
CA MET A 70 14.28 -20.83 -20.53
C MET A 70 15.81 -20.80 -20.51
N ASP A 71 16.40 -21.14 -19.36
CA ASP A 71 17.83 -21.41 -19.25
C ASP A 71 18.22 -22.65 -20.07
N SER A 72 19.52 -22.91 -20.23
CA SER A 72 20.00 -24.00 -21.09
C SER A 72 19.40 -25.37 -20.70
N LYS A 73 19.23 -25.62 -19.39
CA LYS A 73 18.68 -26.88 -18.88
C LYS A 73 17.18 -27.00 -19.14
N SER A 74 16.43 -25.94 -18.86
CA SER A 74 14.98 -25.92 -19.05
C SER A 74 14.62 -25.98 -20.53
N LEU A 75 15.41 -25.32 -21.39
CA LEU A 75 15.27 -25.39 -22.84
C LEU A 75 15.51 -26.82 -23.35
N GLN A 76 16.60 -27.45 -22.91
CA GLN A 76 16.91 -28.86 -23.25
C GLN A 76 15.81 -29.80 -22.76
N GLN A 77 15.34 -29.64 -21.52
CA GLN A 77 14.31 -30.52 -20.94
C GLN A 77 12.98 -30.43 -21.70
N LYS A 78 12.62 -29.25 -22.21
CA LYS A 78 11.40 -29.08 -22.99
C LYS A 78 11.56 -29.56 -24.43
N ALA A 79 12.67 -29.22 -25.09
CA ALA A 79 12.96 -29.63 -26.46
C ALA A 79 13.17 -31.16 -26.57
N SER A 80 13.73 -31.80 -25.56
CA SER A 80 13.97 -33.26 -25.55
C SER A 80 12.70 -34.10 -25.55
N LYS A 81 11.55 -33.51 -25.22
CA LYS A 81 10.24 -34.17 -25.39
C LYS A 81 9.83 -34.32 -26.86
N GLU A 82 10.38 -33.50 -27.74
CA GLU A 82 10.14 -33.58 -29.18
C GLU A 82 11.28 -34.28 -29.92
N ASP A 83 12.51 -34.06 -29.48
CA ASP A 83 13.70 -34.70 -30.03
C ASP A 83 14.66 -35.10 -28.91
N SER A 84 14.66 -36.39 -28.57
CA SER A 84 15.46 -36.93 -27.46
C SER A 84 16.98 -36.84 -27.67
N SER A 85 17.45 -36.52 -28.88
CA SER A 85 18.88 -36.40 -29.17
C SER A 85 19.49 -35.07 -28.71
N VAL A 86 18.67 -34.09 -28.33
CA VAL A 86 19.13 -32.73 -28.01
C VAL A 86 19.88 -32.67 -26.66
N THR A 87 21.06 -32.05 -26.68
CA THR A 87 21.88 -31.80 -25.47
C THR A 87 22.04 -30.31 -25.19
N VAL A 88 22.66 -29.96 -24.05
CA VAL A 88 22.96 -28.56 -23.69
C VAL A 88 24.16 -27.98 -24.45
N ASP A 89 24.86 -28.81 -25.24
CA ASP A 89 26.10 -28.44 -25.92
C ASP A 89 25.83 -27.47 -27.08
N ALA A 90 26.80 -26.57 -27.30
CA ALA A 90 26.71 -25.52 -28.31
C ALA A 90 27.02 -26.01 -29.73
N THR A 91 26.30 -27.02 -30.23
CA THR A 91 26.50 -27.61 -31.56
C THR A 91 25.49 -27.08 -32.60
N THR A 92 25.87 -27.12 -33.88
CA THR A 92 24.97 -26.74 -35.00
C THR A 92 23.76 -27.68 -35.11
N ALA A 93 23.90 -28.94 -34.70
CA ALA A 93 22.81 -29.90 -34.65
C ALA A 93 21.76 -29.49 -33.60
N ASN A 94 22.20 -29.24 -32.35
CA ASN A 94 21.34 -28.76 -31.27
C ASN A 94 20.68 -27.42 -31.63
N GLU A 95 21.41 -26.51 -32.29
CA GLU A 95 20.84 -25.24 -32.74
C GLU A 95 19.63 -25.43 -33.66
N LYS A 96 19.71 -26.33 -34.65
CA LYS A 96 18.60 -26.59 -35.58
C LYS A 96 17.39 -27.14 -34.83
N ILE A 97 17.61 -28.05 -33.88
CA ILE A 97 16.54 -28.61 -33.04
C ILE A 97 15.90 -27.50 -32.19
N TYR A 98 16.71 -26.68 -31.53
CA TYR A 98 16.21 -25.56 -30.72
C TYR A 98 15.47 -24.52 -31.56
N LYS A 99 15.97 -24.16 -32.76
CA LYS A 99 15.26 -23.23 -33.66
C LYS A 99 13.90 -23.78 -34.06
N LYS A 100 13.83 -25.05 -34.47
CA LYS A 100 12.57 -25.71 -34.82
C LYS A 100 11.58 -25.71 -33.65
N TYR A 101 12.06 -26.01 -32.45
CA TYR A 101 11.25 -25.96 -31.23
C TYR A 101 10.72 -24.54 -30.93
N ILE A 102 11.57 -23.52 -31.04
CA ILE A 102 11.21 -22.12 -30.79
C ILE A 102 10.24 -21.58 -31.87
N GLU A 103 10.46 -21.90 -33.14
CA GLU A 103 9.56 -21.53 -34.24
C GLU A 103 8.18 -22.15 -34.06
N LYS A 104 8.12 -23.40 -33.60
CA LYS A 104 6.87 -24.09 -33.27
C LYS A 104 6.16 -23.46 -32.07
N LEU A 105 6.90 -23.03 -31.05
CA LEU A 105 6.33 -22.29 -29.91
C LEU A 105 5.73 -20.95 -30.35
N GLY A 106 6.33 -20.27 -31.34
CA GLY A 106 5.84 -19.00 -31.85
C GLY A 106 5.80 -17.89 -30.79
N HIS A 107 4.80 -17.00 -30.89
CA HIS A 107 4.47 -15.98 -29.88
C HIS A 107 5.60 -15.03 -29.43
N GLY A 108 6.64 -14.86 -30.25
CA GLY A 108 7.76 -13.96 -29.94
C GLY A 108 8.90 -14.57 -29.11
N TRP A 109 8.93 -15.90 -28.97
CA TRP A 109 10.11 -16.58 -28.43
C TRP A 109 11.33 -16.38 -29.34
N GLN A 110 12.49 -16.13 -28.73
CA GLN A 110 13.76 -15.92 -29.40
C GLN A 110 14.84 -16.84 -28.83
N LEU A 111 15.53 -17.55 -29.72
CA LEU A 111 16.72 -18.32 -29.36
C LEU A 111 17.94 -17.38 -29.28
N LYS A 112 18.67 -17.44 -28.18
CA LYS A 112 19.89 -16.66 -27.94
C LYS A 112 21.02 -17.57 -27.49
N ARG A 113 22.24 -17.03 -27.49
CA ARG A 113 23.45 -17.73 -27.04
C ARG A 113 24.14 -16.96 -25.93
N PHE A 114 24.66 -17.70 -24.97
CA PHE A 114 25.53 -17.12 -23.97
C PHE A 114 26.88 -16.70 -24.58
N PRO A 115 27.47 -15.56 -24.15
CA PRO A 115 28.71 -15.05 -24.74
C PRO A 115 29.92 -15.99 -24.59
N GLU A 116 30.08 -16.64 -23.43
CA GLU A 116 31.27 -17.43 -23.11
C GLU A 116 31.07 -18.91 -23.46
N SER A 117 30.10 -19.59 -22.85
CA SER A 117 29.82 -21.01 -23.07
C SER A 117 29.25 -21.32 -24.46
N LYS A 118 28.72 -20.32 -25.16
CA LYS A 118 27.94 -20.46 -26.40
C LYS A 118 26.69 -21.33 -26.28
N SER A 119 26.35 -21.81 -25.08
CA SER A 119 25.13 -22.57 -24.82
C SER A 119 23.89 -21.76 -25.17
N PHE A 120 22.84 -22.47 -25.58
CA PHE A 120 21.59 -21.88 -26.01
C PHE A 120 20.65 -21.61 -24.84
N TYR A 121 19.96 -20.48 -24.90
CA TYR A 121 18.85 -20.16 -24.02
C TYR A 121 17.74 -19.48 -24.83
N ALA A 122 16.52 -19.44 -24.31
CA ALA A 122 15.40 -18.81 -24.99
C ALA A 122 14.72 -17.76 -24.11
N VAL A 123 14.26 -16.68 -24.73
CA VAL A 123 13.50 -15.61 -24.07
C VAL A 123 12.29 -15.19 -24.90
N ARG A 124 11.18 -14.86 -24.26
CA ARG A 124 10.03 -14.16 -24.85
C ARG A 124 9.81 -12.87 -24.10
N GLU A 125 10.04 -11.71 -24.72
CA GLU A 125 9.73 -10.43 -24.08
C GLU A 125 8.21 -10.30 -23.93
N ILE A 126 7.73 -9.97 -22.72
CA ILE A 126 6.29 -9.81 -22.47
C ILE A 126 5.92 -8.36 -22.77
N PRO A 127 5.06 -8.10 -23.77
CA PRO A 127 4.61 -6.74 -24.09
C PRO A 127 3.92 -6.07 -22.91
N VAL A 128 4.08 -4.75 -22.78
CA VAL A 128 3.53 -3.99 -21.64
C VAL A 128 2.02 -4.18 -21.48
N PHE A 129 1.26 -4.27 -22.57
CA PHE A 129 -0.19 -4.48 -22.50
C PHE A 129 -0.55 -5.85 -21.89
N GLU A 130 0.19 -6.91 -22.22
CA GLU A 130 -0.01 -8.26 -21.66
C GLU A 130 0.26 -8.24 -20.15
N ARG A 131 1.27 -7.47 -19.73
CA ARG A 131 1.61 -7.28 -18.31
C ARG A 131 0.53 -6.52 -17.54
N VAL A 132 -0.02 -5.46 -18.13
CA VAL A 132 -1.16 -4.71 -17.56
C VAL A 132 -2.37 -5.63 -17.41
N ILE A 133 -2.71 -6.40 -18.45
CA ILE A 133 -3.82 -7.35 -18.42
C ILE A 133 -3.58 -8.40 -17.32
N SER A 134 -2.37 -8.98 -17.27
CA SER A 134 -1.97 -9.96 -16.25
C SER A 134 -2.05 -9.39 -14.83
N PHE A 135 -1.65 -8.13 -14.62
CA PHE A 135 -1.77 -7.45 -13.34
C PHE A 135 -3.23 -7.39 -12.88
N TYR A 136 -4.16 -6.90 -13.71
CA TYR A 136 -5.57 -6.81 -13.33
C TYR A 136 -6.26 -8.18 -13.24
N ALA A 137 -5.90 -9.12 -14.11
CA ALA A 137 -6.44 -10.48 -14.09
C ALA A 137 -6.09 -11.22 -12.79
N ASN A 138 -4.92 -10.90 -12.20
CA ASN A 138 -4.46 -11.52 -10.96
C ASN A 138 -4.65 -10.64 -9.72
N LEU A 139 -5.16 -9.40 -9.87
CA LEU A 139 -5.22 -8.41 -8.80
C LEU A 139 -6.06 -8.87 -7.61
N ILE A 140 -7.23 -9.46 -7.86
CA ILE A 140 -8.14 -9.96 -6.82
C ILE A 140 -8.04 -11.48 -6.81
N GLN A 141 -7.59 -12.03 -5.69
CA GLN A 141 -7.42 -13.45 -5.48
C GLN A 141 -8.39 -13.96 -4.43
N PHE A 142 -9.15 -14.99 -4.79
CA PHE A 142 -10.07 -15.66 -3.88
C PHE A 142 -9.41 -16.93 -3.36
N ASP A 143 -9.33 -17.08 -2.04
CA ASP A 143 -8.82 -18.30 -1.43
C ASP A 143 -9.91 -19.37 -1.43
N HIS A 144 -9.58 -20.56 -1.94
CA HIS A 144 -10.55 -21.65 -2.12
C HIS A 144 -9.87 -23.02 -1.93
N PRO A 145 -10.62 -24.09 -1.64
CA PRO A 145 -10.04 -25.43 -1.36
C PRO A 145 -9.26 -26.06 -2.51
N GLY A 146 -9.32 -25.47 -3.71
CA GLY A 146 -8.57 -25.90 -4.90
C GLY A 146 -7.26 -25.13 -5.11
N TRP A 147 -6.94 -24.17 -4.24
CA TRP A 147 -5.79 -23.28 -4.39
C TRP A 147 -4.47 -24.05 -4.37
N VAL A 148 -4.29 -24.90 -3.37
CA VAL A 148 -3.08 -25.68 -3.19
C VAL A 148 -3.05 -26.85 -4.16
N LYS A 149 -2.00 -26.90 -4.97
CA LYS A 149 -1.68 -27.98 -5.90
C LYS A 149 -0.29 -28.52 -5.55
N ASP A 150 -0.24 -29.52 -4.69
CA ASP A 150 1.02 -30.11 -4.22
C ASP A 150 1.10 -31.59 -4.61
N ALA A 151 1.99 -31.90 -5.56
CA ALA A 151 2.21 -33.27 -6.03
C ALA A 151 2.79 -34.19 -4.94
N SER A 152 3.47 -33.63 -3.93
CA SER A 152 3.99 -34.39 -2.78
C SER A 152 2.93 -34.69 -1.72
N ASN A 153 1.74 -34.11 -1.83
CA ASN A 153 0.61 -34.34 -0.92
C ASN A 153 -0.70 -34.55 -1.71
N PRO A 154 -0.82 -35.65 -2.48
CA PRO A 154 -1.97 -35.88 -3.37
C PRO A 154 -3.28 -36.10 -2.59
N ASN A 155 -3.19 -36.60 -1.36
CA ASN A 155 -4.34 -36.92 -0.50
C ASN A 155 -4.74 -35.74 0.42
N LEU A 156 -4.31 -34.52 0.11
CA LEU A 156 -4.70 -33.33 0.86
C LEU A 156 -6.22 -33.18 0.87
N LYS A 157 -6.83 -33.26 2.05
CA LYS A 157 -8.27 -33.02 2.24
C LYS A 157 -8.62 -31.61 1.76
N ARG A 158 -9.76 -31.45 1.10
CA ARG A 158 -10.24 -30.15 0.59
C ARG A 158 -11.59 -29.83 1.22
N TYR A 159 -11.65 -28.76 2.01
CA TYR A 159 -12.88 -28.34 2.67
C TYR A 159 -12.81 -26.88 3.13
N ILE A 160 -13.99 -26.30 3.38
CA ILE A 160 -14.16 -25.11 4.22
C ILE A 160 -15.16 -25.51 5.31
N ARG A 161 -14.83 -25.25 6.57
CA ARG A 161 -15.75 -25.48 7.68
C ARG A 161 -15.54 -24.48 8.80
N ILE A 162 -16.56 -24.33 9.63
CA ILE A 162 -16.45 -23.59 10.88
C ILE A 162 -15.97 -24.56 11.94
N GLU A 163 -14.90 -24.21 12.65
CA GLU A 163 -14.40 -25.00 13.78
C GLU A 163 -13.93 -24.09 14.92
N ASN A 164 -13.99 -24.62 16.14
CA ASN A 164 -13.37 -24.00 17.30
C ASN A 164 -11.94 -24.54 17.41
N ASP A 165 -10.98 -23.86 16.76
CA ASP A 165 -9.58 -24.27 16.75
C ASP A 165 -8.94 -23.97 18.12
N PRO A 166 -8.30 -24.93 18.79
CA PRO A 166 -7.69 -24.70 20.10
C PRO A 166 -6.70 -23.53 20.15
N SER A 167 -6.03 -23.21 19.02
CA SER A 167 -5.05 -22.13 18.94
C SER A 167 -5.67 -20.74 18.90
N ILE A 168 -6.84 -20.55 18.28
CA ILE A 168 -7.38 -19.22 17.99
C ILE A 168 -8.89 -19.06 18.27
N GLY A 169 -9.59 -20.14 18.64
CA GLY A 169 -11.03 -20.15 18.85
C GLY A 169 -11.84 -20.37 17.58
N TRP A 170 -13.09 -19.89 17.59
CA TRP A 170 -14.02 -20.00 16.47
C TRP A 170 -13.50 -19.30 15.22
N SER A 171 -13.36 -20.07 14.14
CA SER A 171 -12.89 -19.57 12.84
C SER A 171 -13.46 -20.38 11.68
N VAL A 172 -13.43 -19.77 10.50
CA VAL A 172 -13.65 -20.48 9.23
C VAL A 172 -12.30 -21.02 8.79
N VAL A 173 -12.13 -22.34 8.82
CA VAL A 173 -10.91 -23.04 8.46
C VAL A 173 -11.04 -23.66 7.07
N GLY A 174 -10.00 -23.47 6.27
CA GLY A 174 -9.84 -24.07 4.95
C GLY A 174 -8.76 -25.13 4.94
N SER A 175 -8.99 -26.19 4.16
CA SER A 175 -7.95 -27.13 3.72
C SER A 175 -7.93 -27.18 2.20
N GLY A 176 -6.72 -27.19 1.63
CA GLY A 176 -6.51 -26.97 0.19
C GLY A 176 -6.53 -25.49 -0.21
N THR A 177 -6.73 -24.59 0.75
CA THR A 177 -6.62 -23.12 0.66
C THR A 177 -5.19 -22.64 0.90
N LYS A 178 -4.85 -21.41 0.49
CA LYS A 178 -3.57 -20.75 0.80
C LYS A 178 -3.41 -20.53 2.31
N HIS A 179 -4.44 -19.99 2.96
CA HIS A 179 -4.46 -19.73 4.40
C HIS A 179 -5.26 -20.81 5.12
N LYS A 180 -4.82 -21.17 6.33
CA LYS A 180 -5.60 -22.05 7.20
C LYS A 180 -6.89 -21.36 7.65
N TYR A 181 -6.77 -20.13 8.16
CA TYR A 181 -7.87 -19.35 8.68
C TYR A 181 -8.35 -18.35 7.64
N LEU A 182 -9.55 -18.59 7.09
CA LEU A 182 -10.19 -17.72 6.11
C LEU A 182 -10.94 -16.56 6.75
N LEU A 183 -11.52 -16.79 7.94
CA LEU A 183 -12.19 -15.78 8.76
C LEU A 183 -11.91 -16.10 10.23
N TYR A 184 -11.44 -15.13 10.99
CA TYR A 184 -11.17 -15.30 12.41
C TYR A 184 -11.39 -14.00 13.19
N PHE A 185 -11.42 -14.14 14.52
CA PHE A 185 -11.65 -13.05 15.45
C PHE A 185 -10.47 -12.95 16.42
N ASN A 186 -10.05 -11.73 16.72
CA ASN A 186 -9.05 -11.50 17.76
C ASN A 186 -9.26 -10.11 18.41
N GLY A 187 -8.42 -9.76 19.39
CA GLY A 187 -8.50 -8.47 20.09
C GLY A 187 -7.94 -7.26 19.34
N GLN A 188 -7.43 -7.42 18.12
CA GLN A 188 -6.86 -6.35 17.31
C GLN A 188 -7.92 -5.81 16.36
N PHE A 189 -8.11 -4.48 16.33
CA PHE A 189 -9.03 -3.85 15.38
C PHE A 189 -8.48 -3.94 13.94
N PRO A 190 -9.31 -4.29 12.93
CA PRO A 190 -10.70 -4.68 13.05
C PRO A 190 -10.86 -6.05 13.72
N TYR A 191 -11.75 -6.19 14.70
CA TYR A 191 -11.89 -7.43 15.50
C TYR A 191 -12.29 -8.67 14.67
N VAL A 192 -12.69 -8.47 13.42
CA VAL A 192 -13.02 -9.49 12.43
C VAL A 192 -11.99 -9.40 11.29
N HIS A 193 -11.29 -10.50 11.04
CA HIS A 193 -10.23 -10.59 10.05
C HIS A 193 -10.59 -11.58 8.96
N GLN A 194 -10.21 -11.28 7.72
CA GLN A 194 -10.50 -12.12 6.56
C GLN A 194 -9.27 -12.35 5.70
N ASN A 195 -9.12 -13.58 5.22
CA ASN A 195 -8.08 -14.00 4.27
C ASN A 195 -8.66 -14.68 3.01
N PHE A 196 -9.99 -14.67 2.84
CA PHE A 196 -10.64 -15.31 1.70
C PHE A 196 -10.64 -14.45 0.43
N VAL A 197 -10.43 -13.14 0.54
CA VAL A 197 -10.12 -12.24 -0.60
C VAL A 197 -8.84 -11.49 -0.31
N THR A 198 -7.87 -11.58 -1.22
CA THR A 198 -6.58 -10.87 -1.09
C THR A 198 -6.25 -10.09 -2.36
N LEU A 199 -5.54 -8.97 -2.19
CA LEU A 199 -4.98 -8.22 -3.29
C LEU A 199 -3.57 -8.71 -3.61
N ASN A 200 -3.34 -9.15 -4.85
CA ASN A 200 -2.01 -9.48 -5.34
C ASN A 200 -1.42 -8.29 -6.09
N LEU A 201 -0.57 -7.55 -5.39
CA LEU A 201 0.17 -6.41 -5.94
C LEU A 201 1.58 -6.82 -6.40
N GLY A 202 1.84 -8.12 -6.53
CA GLY A 202 3.14 -8.68 -6.87
C GLY A 202 4.10 -8.80 -5.69
N ASN A 203 5.33 -9.19 -5.99
CA ASN A 203 6.42 -9.36 -5.02
C ASN A 203 7.45 -8.22 -5.13
N SER A 204 7.90 -7.76 -3.97
CA SER A 204 8.89 -6.71 -3.80
C SER A 204 10.29 -7.19 -4.22
N TYR A 205 10.96 -6.42 -5.08
CA TYR A 205 12.34 -6.67 -5.51
C TYR A 205 12.96 -5.40 -6.13
N PRO A 206 14.24 -5.04 -5.87
CA PRO A 206 15.26 -5.82 -5.14
C PRO A 206 15.17 -5.70 -3.62
N THR A 207 14.44 -4.70 -3.10
CA THR A 207 14.21 -4.56 -1.66
C THR A 207 13.18 -5.57 -1.18
N TYR A 208 13.29 -6.03 0.07
CA TYR A 208 12.41 -7.04 0.68
C TYR A 208 12.33 -8.38 -0.09
N SER A 209 13.30 -8.67 -0.96
CA SER A 209 13.63 -9.97 -1.58
C SER A 209 12.47 -10.97 -1.74
N ASN A 210 11.57 -10.71 -2.68
CA ASN A 210 10.42 -11.54 -3.06
C ASN A 210 9.30 -11.65 -2.02
N THR A 211 9.24 -10.71 -1.07
CA THR A 211 8.09 -10.61 -0.15
C THR A 211 6.91 -9.94 -0.87
N PRO A 212 5.67 -10.45 -0.75
CA PRO A 212 4.49 -9.81 -1.30
C PRO A 212 4.38 -8.34 -0.87
N VAL A 213 4.04 -7.44 -1.80
CA VAL A 213 3.95 -5.99 -1.53
C VAL A 213 3.02 -5.70 -0.36
N LEU A 214 1.85 -6.35 -0.32
CA LEU A 214 0.87 -6.15 0.75
C LEU A 214 1.46 -6.55 2.11
N GLN A 215 2.21 -7.66 2.17
CA GLN A 215 2.89 -8.08 3.39
C GLN A 215 3.95 -7.06 3.84
N VAL A 216 4.75 -6.51 2.92
CA VAL A 216 5.80 -5.51 3.25
C VAL A 216 5.21 -4.31 4.00
N ILE A 217 4.04 -3.83 3.57
CA ILE A 217 3.42 -2.61 4.12
C ILE A 217 2.53 -2.87 5.34
N THR A 218 1.97 -4.08 5.49
CA THR A 218 1.09 -4.43 6.61
C THR A 218 1.80 -5.15 7.76
N GLN A 219 2.95 -5.77 7.53
CA GLN A 219 3.71 -6.44 8.60
C GLN A 219 4.36 -5.42 9.53
N GLY A 220 4.50 -5.76 10.80
CA GLY A 220 5.24 -4.94 11.76
C GLY A 220 6.74 -4.85 11.44
N GLN A 221 7.44 -3.96 12.14
CA GLN A 221 8.81 -3.58 11.80
C GLN A 221 9.79 -3.79 12.97
N GLY A 222 11.09 -3.80 12.67
CA GLY A 222 12.14 -3.92 13.68
C GLY A 222 12.35 -5.35 14.16
N THR A 223 12.56 -5.53 15.46
CA THR A 223 12.80 -6.83 16.08
C THR A 223 11.49 -7.59 16.27
N THR A 224 11.57 -8.92 16.20
CA THR A 224 10.41 -9.79 16.44
C THR A 224 9.99 -9.77 17.89
N LYS A 225 8.69 -9.69 18.15
CA LYS A 225 8.09 -9.65 19.48
C LYS A 225 7.78 -11.06 19.98
N LYS A 226 8.45 -11.50 21.06
CA LYS A 226 8.20 -12.83 21.65
C LYS A 226 7.06 -12.76 22.66
N THR A 227 6.04 -13.58 22.45
CA THR A 227 4.86 -13.71 23.33
C THR A 227 4.54 -15.18 23.58
N GLU A 228 3.73 -15.48 24.59
CA GLU A 228 3.18 -16.82 24.75
C GLU A 228 2.14 -17.06 23.63
N VAL A 229 2.39 -18.07 22.79
CA VAL A 229 1.52 -18.45 21.68
C VAL A 229 0.92 -19.83 21.96
N ASN A 230 -0.39 -19.97 21.77
CA ASN A 230 -1.08 -21.24 21.94
C ASN A 230 -1.01 -22.07 20.65
N PHE A 231 -0.06 -22.98 20.54
CA PHE A 231 0.05 -23.87 19.39
C PHE A 231 -0.81 -25.13 19.54
N PRO A 232 -1.09 -25.87 18.46
CA PRO A 232 -1.80 -27.16 18.55
C PRO A 232 -1.12 -28.17 19.47
N THR A 233 0.20 -28.10 19.64
CA THR A 233 0.97 -28.97 20.54
C THR A 233 1.14 -28.41 21.96
N GLY A 234 0.52 -27.26 22.27
CA GLY A 234 0.59 -26.58 23.56
C GLY A 234 1.19 -25.18 23.49
N LYS A 235 1.17 -24.48 24.62
CA LYS A 235 1.67 -23.11 24.76
C LYS A 235 3.19 -23.04 24.69
N LYS A 236 3.72 -22.13 23.86
CA LYS A 236 5.17 -21.90 23.73
C LYS A 236 5.45 -20.41 23.52
N THR A 237 6.56 -19.93 24.07
CA THR A 237 7.04 -18.57 23.80
C THR A 237 7.60 -18.48 22.39
N SER A 238 7.00 -17.65 21.54
CA SER A 238 7.39 -17.48 20.14
C SER A 238 7.03 -16.09 19.63
N SER A 239 7.65 -15.68 18.54
CA SER A 239 7.27 -14.47 17.81
C SER A 239 6.30 -14.74 16.66
N ILE A 240 5.85 -15.99 16.46
CA ILE A 240 4.96 -16.34 15.37
C ILE A 240 3.61 -15.65 15.53
N ASP A 241 3.10 -15.13 14.42
CA ASP A 241 1.68 -14.79 14.29
C ASP A 241 0.91 -16.08 13.96
N ILE A 242 0.23 -16.62 14.97
CA ILE A 242 -0.54 -17.86 14.84
C ILE A 242 -1.68 -17.74 13.83
N TYR A 243 -2.20 -16.54 13.57
CA TYR A 243 -3.30 -16.31 12.63
C TYR A 243 -2.85 -16.31 11.17
N SER A 244 -1.56 -16.11 10.91
CA SER A 244 -0.96 -16.01 9.58
C SER A 244 -0.63 -17.36 8.92
N ARG A 245 -1.13 -18.47 9.46
CA ARG A 245 -0.81 -19.82 8.99
C ARG A 245 -1.19 -20.03 7.52
N THR A 246 -0.19 -20.37 6.71
CA THR A 246 -0.31 -20.66 5.28
C THR A 246 0.24 -22.05 4.93
N TYR A 247 -0.16 -22.56 3.77
CA TYR A 247 0.23 -23.89 3.33
C TYR A 247 1.75 -24.02 3.18
N LYS A 248 2.33 -25.02 3.86
CA LYS A 248 3.69 -25.52 3.65
C LYS A 248 3.59 -27.04 3.58
N SER A 249 4.12 -27.62 2.49
CA SER A 249 4.06 -29.06 2.30
C SER A 249 4.60 -29.78 3.54
N PRO A 250 3.90 -30.78 4.11
CA PRO A 250 4.40 -31.54 5.25
C PRO A 250 5.78 -32.18 5.01
N SER A 251 6.11 -32.48 3.75
CA SER A 251 7.43 -33.00 3.36
C SER A 251 8.58 -31.99 3.56
N LYS A 252 8.25 -30.69 3.62
CA LYS A 252 9.18 -29.58 3.84
C LYS A 252 9.12 -29.04 5.27
N ALA A 253 8.30 -29.61 6.14
CA ALA A 253 8.19 -29.19 7.53
C ALA A 253 9.50 -29.52 8.28
N ASP A 254 10.06 -28.52 8.97
CA ASP A 254 11.26 -28.70 9.78
C ASP A 254 10.93 -29.17 11.21
N SER A 255 11.95 -29.40 12.04
CA SER A 255 11.76 -29.87 13.42
C SER A 255 11.00 -28.85 14.30
N GLN A 256 11.12 -27.55 14.01
CA GLN A 256 10.38 -26.52 14.74
C GLN A 256 8.90 -26.52 14.34
N ASP A 257 8.62 -26.69 13.05
CA ASP A 257 7.25 -26.84 12.54
C ASP A 257 6.56 -28.03 13.20
N ILE A 258 7.21 -29.20 13.21
CA ILE A 258 6.65 -30.41 13.83
C ILE A 258 6.46 -30.21 15.33
N SER A 259 7.42 -29.58 16.01
CA SER A 259 7.32 -29.25 17.43
C SER A 259 6.12 -28.33 17.72
N ARG A 260 5.83 -27.35 16.85
CA ARG A 260 4.75 -26.37 17.05
C ARG A 260 3.39 -26.89 16.62
N PHE A 261 3.27 -27.47 15.43
CA PHE A 261 1.98 -27.77 14.81
C PHE A 261 1.64 -29.26 14.83
N GLY A 262 2.61 -30.13 15.15
CA GLY A 262 2.46 -31.57 15.09
C GLY A 262 2.90 -32.15 13.75
N LYS A 263 3.17 -33.46 13.75
CA LYS A 263 3.63 -34.17 12.54
C LYS A 263 2.48 -34.27 11.53
N GLY A 264 2.74 -33.86 10.29
CA GLY A 264 1.79 -33.97 9.18
C GLY A 264 0.84 -32.79 9.02
N ASP A 265 0.93 -31.76 9.87
CA ASP A 265 0.19 -30.51 9.65
C ASP A 265 0.71 -29.82 8.37
N ALA A 266 -0.22 -29.39 7.50
CA ALA A 266 0.11 -28.81 6.20
C ALA A 266 0.10 -27.26 6.21
N TYR A 267 -0.15 -26.64 7.35
CA TYR A 267 -0.26 -25.19 7.52
C TYR A 267 0.73 -24.69 8.57
N THR A 268 2.02 -24.88 8.29
CA THR A 268 3.11 -24.55 9.23
C THR A 268 3.87 -23.28 8.85
N ALA A 269 3.71 -22.76 7.63
CA ALA A 269 4.29 -21.46 7.26
C ALA A 269 3.56 -20.33 7.97
N THR A 270 4.31 -19.45 8.63
CA THR A 270 3.77 -18.35 9.42
C THR A 270 4.62 -17.09 9.27
N LEU A 271 3.99 -15.95 9.49
CA LEU A 271 4.63 -14.66 9.69
C LEU A 271 5.04 -14.48 11.14
N SER A 272 5.83 -13.44 11.40
CA SER A 272 6.24 -13.05 12.74
C SER A 272 5.54 -11.76 13.16
N ASN A 273 5.21 -11.68 14.44
CA ASN A 273 4.88 -10.45 15.14
C ASN A 273 6.16 -9.66 15.44
N TYR A 274 6.06 -8.35 15.35
CA TYR A 274 7.17 -7.42 15.54
C TYR A 274 6.85 -6.42 16.64
N GLU A 275 7.90 -5.84 17.22
CA GLU A 275 7.78 -4.85 18.29
C GLU A 275 7.25 -3.50 17.80
N ASN A 276 7.63 -3.10 16.57
CA ASN A 276 7.23 -1.81 16.04
C ASN A 276 6.03 -1.95 15.08
N PRO A 277 5.19 -0.92 14.95
CA PRO A 277 4.04 -0.93 14.05
C PRO A 277 4.43 -1.13 12.59
N SER A 278 3.46 -1.55 11.77
CA SER A 278 3.60 -1.62 10.32
C SER A 278 3.71 -0.23 9.69
N MET A 279 4.13 -0.15 8.42
CA MET A 279 4.29 1.13 7.72
C MET A 279 2.95 1.89 7.66
N ILE A 280 1.85 1.18 7.40
CA ILE A 280 0.50 1.74 7.41
C ILE A 280 0.15 2.30 8.79
N ALA A 281 0.39 1.51 9.85
CA ALA A 281 0.08 1.94 11.21
C ALA A 281 0.94 3.15 11.63
N SER A 282 2.24 3.12 11.33
CA SER A 282 3.17 4.21 11.61
C SER A 282 2.73 5.52 10.95
N SER A 283 2.46 5.52 9.64
CA SER A 283 1.96 6.71 8.94
C SER A 283 0.62 7.20 9.50
N SER A 284 -0.27 6.26 9.85
CA SER A 284 -1.57 6.59 10.42
C SER A 284 -1.47 7.27 11.78
N ILE A 285 -0.54 6.85 12.65
CA ILE A 285 -0.33 7.47 13.97
C ILE A 285 0.03 8.95 13.81
N ILE A 286 1.10 9.28 13.07
CA ILE A 286 1.53 10.67 12.93
C ILE A 286 0.54 11.51 12.12
N GLY A 287 -0.12 10.89 11.14
CA GLY A 287 -1.13 11.56 10.32
C GLY A 287 -2.37 11.94 11.14
N LEU A 288 -2.89 11.03 11.97
CA LEU A 288 -4.07 11.30 12.81
C LEU A 288 -3.78 12.36 13.88
N ILE A 289 -2.60 12.30 14.52
CA ILE A 289 -2.18 13.34 15.47
C ILE A 289 -2.03 14.69 14.73
N GLY A 290 -1.40 14.69 13.55
CA GLY A 290 -1.27 15.88 12.71
C GLY A 290 -2.62 16.48 12.30
N ILE A 291 -3.60 15.64 11.93
CA ILE A 291 -4.97 16.07 11.62
C ILE A 291 -5.62 16.70 12.85
N ALA A 292 -5.48 16.09 14.02
CA ALA A 292 -6.02 16.66 15.26
C ALA A 292 -5.43 18.05 15.53
N ILE A 293 -4.11 18.21 15.42
CA ILE A 293 -3.42 19.50 15.54
C ILE A 293 -3.95 20.50 14.50
N ALA A 294 -4.09 20.06 13.24
CA ALA A 294 -4.56 20.91 12.16
C ALA A 294 -5.93 21.51 12.46
N TYR A 295 -6.91 20.68 12.84
CA TYR A 295 -8.26 21.14 13.13
C TYR A 295 -8.35 21.92 14.45
N LEU A 296 -7.56 21.56 15.46
CA LEU A 296 -7.48 22.29 16.74
C LEU A 296 -6.98 23.73 16.55
N ILE A 297 -6.07 23.95 15.59
CA ILE A 297 -5.58 25.30 15.26
C ILE A 297 -6.53 25.99 14.27
N ALA A 298 -6.92 25.30 13.20
CA ALA A 298 -7.60 25.91 12.08
C ALA A 298 -9.04 26.34 12.42
N ILE A 299 -9.80 25.53 13.17
CA ILE A 299 -11.19 25.83 13.53
C ILE A 299 -11.29 27.12 14.33
N PRO A 300 -10.58 27.28 15.47
CA PRO A 300 -10.63 28.52 16.23
C PRO A 300 -10.10 29.71 15.44
N LEU A 301 -8.95 29.56 14.78
CA LEU A 301 -8.32 30.66 14.05
C LEU A 301 -9.19 31.17 12.91
N GLY A 302 -9.65 30.28 12.02
CA GLY A 302 -10.50 30.64 10.90
C GLY A 302 -11.86 31.23 11.34
N SER A 303 -12.43 30.70 12.42
CA SER A 303 -13.68 31.23 12.99
C SER A 303 -13.48 32.63 13.56
N TYR A 304 -12.38 32.87 14.26
CA TYR A 304 -12.06 34.17 14.85
C TYR A 304 -11.74 35.21 13.76
N MET A 305 -11.01 34.82 12.71
CA MET A 305 -10.78 35.67 11.54
C MET A 305 -12.10 36.10 10.87
N ALA A 306 -13.09 35.21 10.78
CA ALA A 306 -14.40 35.55 10.22
C ALA A 306 -15.23 36.48 11.13
N LEU A 307 -15.14 36.31 12.46
CA LEU A 307 -15.81 37.19 13.42
C LEU A 307 -15.28 38.62 13.37
N PHE A 308 -13.97 38.78 13.18
CA PHE A 308 -13.30 40.08 13.09
C PHE A 308 -12.92 40.43 11.65
N LYS A 309 -13.80 40.11 10.71
CA LYS A 309 -13.59 40.34 9.28
C LYS A 309 -13.15 41.78 9.02
N ASP A 310 -12.15 41.95 8.15
CA ASP A 310 -11.60 43.23 7.69
C ASP A 310 -10.88 44.02 8.81
N SER A 311 -10.67 43.41 9.98
CA SER A 311 -9.82 43.97 11.05
C SER A 311 -8.34 43.70 10.81
N TRP A 312 -7.48 44.33 11.61
CA TRP A 312 -6.04 44.06 11.62
C TRP A 312 -5.72 42.59 11.95
N PHE A 313 -6.47 41.97 12.88
CA PHE A 313 -6.27 40.58 13.26
C PHE A 313 -6.50 39.64 12.08
N ASP A 314 -7.61 39.86 11.37
CA ASP A 314 -7.98 39.10 10.19
C ASP A 314 -6.94 39.29 9.07
N SER A 315 -6.56 40.54 8.80
CA SER A 315 -5.58 40.89 7.76
C SER A 315 -4.21 40.26 8.04
N ILE A 316 -3.69 40.37 9.27
CA ILE A 316 -2.39 39.79 9.66
C ILE A 316 -2.47 38.26 9.66
N SER A 317 -3.52 37.67 10.23
CA SER A 317 -3.67 36.22 10.23
C SER A 317 -3.72 35.68 8.81
N THR A 318 -4.48 36.33 7.92
CA THR A 318 -4.54 35.97 6.50
C THR A 318 -3.15 36.08 5.84
N ALA A 319 -2.40 37.15 6.11
CA ALA A 319 -1.05 37.32 5.58
C ALA A 319 -0.10 36.22 6.07
N VAL A 320 -0.09 35.91 7.38
CA VAL A 320 0.74 34.85 7.98
C VAL A 320 0.38 33.48 7.41
N LEU A 321 -0.91 33.15 7.34
CA LEU A 321 -1.36 31.87 6.79
C LEU A 321 -1.02 31.73 5.30
N THR A 322 -1.19 32.80 4.53
CA THR A 322 -0.84 32.83 3.10
C THR A 322 0.68 32.67 2.91
N PHE A 323 1.47 33.35 3.74
CA PHE A 323 2.93 33.19 3.75
C PHE A 323 3.31 31.73 4.05
N MET A 324 2.75 31.13 5.10
CA MET A 324 2.98 29.71 5.42
C MET A 324 2.63 28.78 4.26
N MET A 325 1.52 29.02 3.55
CA MET A 325 1.12 28.23 2.38
C MET A 325 2.05 28.41 1.17
N SER A 326 2.72 29.56 1.07
CA SER A 326 3.67 29.84 -0.01
C SER A 326 5.06 29.24 0.20
N LEU A 327 5.39 28.85 1.44
CA LEU A 327 6.68 28.26 1.75
C LEU A 327 6.79 26.84 1.16
N PRO A 328 7.94 26.48 0.55
CA PRO A 328 8.18 25.11 0.12
C PRO A 328 8.02 24.13 1.29
N THR A 329 7.22 23.07 1.10
CA THR A 329 6.93 22.07 2.15
C THR A 329 8.21 21.52 2.78
N ILE A 330 9.22 21.24 1.96
CA ILE A 330 10.50 20.71 2.45
C ILE A 330 11.22 21.69 3.40
N ALA A 331 11.16 23.00 3.12
CA ALA A 331 11.79 24.01 3.95
C ALA A 331 11.12 24.07 5.33
N LEU A 332 9.78 24.07 5.37
CA LEU A 332 9.03 24.04 6.63
C LEU A 332 9.34 22.80 7.47
N VAL A 333 9.46 21.62 6.85
CA VAL A 333 9.83 20.38 7.54
C VAL A 333 11.22 20.52 8.19
N TYR A 334 12.21 21.06 7.47
CA TYR A 334 13.55 21.29 8.05
C TYR A 334 13.56 22.36 9.14
N ILE A 335 12.81 23.45 8.99
CA ILE A 335 12.70 24.49 10.02
C ILE A 335 12.15 23.89 11.32
N VAL A 336 11.04 23.13 11.25
CA VAL A 336 10.46 22.49 12.45
C VAL A 336 11.37 21.42 13.03
N ARG A 337 12.07 20.65 12.17
CA ARG A 337 13.08 19.69 12.63
C ARG A 337 14.19 20.37 13.43
N LEU A 338 14.78 21.45 12.90
CA LEU A 338 15.88 22.18 13.55
C LEU A 338 15.40 22.87 14.83
N ALA A 339 14.25 23.54 14.80
CA ALA A 339 13.67 24.17 15.98
C ALA A 339 13.37 23.14 17.08
N GLY A 340 12.77 22.00 16.71
CA GLY A 340 12.50 20.91 17.65
C GLY A 340 13.77 20.33 18.28
N SER A 341 14.81 20.13 17.47
CA SER A 341 16.11 19.66 17.94
C SER A 341 16.76 20.62 18.94
N PHE A 342 16.58 21.94 18.76
CA PHE A 342 17.05 22.95 19.71
C PHE A 342 16.37 22.80 21.08
N PHE A 343 15.12 22.35 21.13
CA PHE A 343 14.39 22.04 22.36
C PHE A 343 14.60 20.59 22.87
N GLY A 344 15.59 19.86 22.33
CA GLY A 344 15.94 18.51 22.79
C GLY A 344 15.00 17.39 22.31
N LEU A 345 14.16 17.65 21.30
CA LEU A 345 13.37 16.61 20.64
C LEU A 345 14.21 15.88 19.58
N PRO A 346 13.93 14.58 19.32
CA PRO A 346 14.68 13.82 18.32
C PRO A 346 14.46 14.41 16.92
N ASP A 347 15.55 14.74 16.25
CA ASP A 347 15.53 15.30 14.90
C ASP A 347 15.20 14.26 13.80
N SER A 348 15.23 12.98 14.17
CA SER A 348 14.93 11.84 13.32
C SER A 348 14.41 10.65 14.13
N PHE A 349 13.56 9.84 13.51
CA PHE A 349 12.89 8.71 14.15
C PHE A 349 13.85 7.66 14.73
N PRO A 350 14.95 7.26 14.06
CA PRO A 350 15.84 6.22 14.58
C PRO A 350 16.54 6.57 15.90
N VAL A 351 16.59 7.85 16.30
CA VAL A 351 17.27 8.29 17.52
C VAL A 351 16.67 7.67 18.78
N LEU A 352 15.33 7.66 18.89
CA LEU A 352 14.62 7.05 20.03
C LEU A 352 13.73 5.87 19.60
N GLY A 353 13.40 5.76 18.31
CA GLY A 353 12.64 4.65 17.74
C GLY A 353 11.15 4.66 18.10
N ALA A 354 10.47 3.58 17.72
CA ALA A 354 9.02 3.49 17.80
C ALA A 354 8.45 3.39 19.23
N GLN A 355 9.28 3.01 20.19
CA GLN A 355 8.87 2.78 21.58
C GLN A 355 8.82 4.09 22.38
N ASP A 356 9.41 5.18 21.87
CA ASP A 356 9.39 6.48 22.51
C ASP A 356 8.42 7.43 21.81
N TRP A 357 7.47 7.98 22.58
CA TRP A 357 6.46 8.90 22.05
C TRP A 357 7.06 10.18 21.47
N ARG A 358 8.25 10.60 21.93
CA ARG A 358 8.95 11.81 21.44
C ARG A 358 9.32 11.68 19.96
N SER A 359 9.54 10.46 19.46
CA SER A 359 9.79 10.18 18.03
C SER A 359 8.64 10.56 17.10
N TYR A 360 7.43 10.75 17.66
CA TYR A 360 6.22 11.06 16.90
C TYR A 360 5.85 12.54 16.96
N VAL A 361 6.43 13.31 17.89
CA VAL A 361 6.04 14.71 18.15
C VAL A 361 6.31 15.62 16.97
N LEU A 362 7.57 15.73 16.53
CA LEU A 362 7.94 16.64 15.44
C LEU A 362 7.29 16.26 14.11
N PRO A 363 7.27 14.98 13.68
CA PRO A 363 6.56 14.59 12.46
C PRO A 363 5.06 14.92 12.50
N SER A 364 4.38 14.69 13.63
CA SER A 364 2.95 14.99 13.73
C SER A 364 2.67 16.49 13.75
N LEU A 365 3.50 17.26 14.48
CA LEU A 365 3.36 18.71 14.58
C LEU A 365 3.48 19.38 13.21
N ILE A 366 4.51 19.03 12.43
CA ILE A 366 4.66 19.63 11.09
C ILE A 366 3.51 19.25 10.16
N LEU A 367 2.97 18.03 10.22
CA LEU A 367 1.80 17.65 9.41
C LEU A 367 0.58 18.51 9.76
N GLY A 368 0.38 18.81 11.04
CA GLY A 368 -0.64 19.74 11.50
C GLY A 368 -0.42 21.16 10.99
N LEU A 369 0.79 21.69 11.12
CA LEU A 369 1.17 23.04 10.70
C LEU A 369 1.11 23.24 9.17
N LEU A 370 1.37 22.19 8.39
CA LEU A 370 1.22 22.22 6.94
C LEU A 370 -0.26 22.27 6.50
N SER A 371 -1.15 21.63 7.26
CA SER A 371 -2.57 21.50 6.91
C SER A 371 -3.43 22.66 7.45
N ALA A 372 -3.09 23.17 8.64
CA ALA A 372 -3.89 24.17 9.34
C ALA A 372 -4.15 25.46 8.53
N PRO A 373 -3.18 26.06 7.83
CA PRO A 373 -3.39 27.32 7.11
C PRO A 373 -4.48 27.23 6.04
N PHE A 374 -4.44 26.18 5.21
CA PHE A 374 -5.44 25.95 4.18
C PHE A 374 -6.84 25.79 4.80
N ILE A 375 -6.95 24.97 5.84
CA ILE A 375 -8.24 24.71 6.51
C ILE A 375 -8.79 26.01 7.15
N ALA A 376 -7.95 26.79 7.82
CA ALA A 376 -8.34 28.05 8.49
C ALA A 376 -8.88 29.09 7.50
N VAL A 377 -8.21 29.27 6.36
CA VAL A 377 -8.66 30.19 5.30
C VAL A 377 -10.01 29.77 4.73
N TRP A 378 -10.23 28.47 4.52
CA TRP A 378 -11.52 27.97 4.03
C TRP A 378 -12.64 28.08 5.06
N ILE A 379 -12.38 27.80 6.34
CA ILE A 379 -13.35 28.05 7.43
C ILE A 379 -13.77 29.52 7.42
N ARG A 380 -12.78 30.42 7.38
CA ARG A 380 -13.05 31.86 7.34
C ARG A 380 -13.95 32.21 6.15
N ARG A 381 -13.57 31.75 4.96
CA ARG A 381 -14.32 32.02 3.72
C ARG A 381 -15.76 31.55 3.83
N TYR A 382 -16.00 30.30 4.24
CA TYR A 382 -17.35 29.76 4.36
C TYR A 382 -18.17 30.50 5.41
N MET A 383 -17.58 30.89 6.55
CA MET A 383 -18.30 31.67 7.56
C MET A 383 -18.70 33.06 7.05
N ILE A 384 -17.85 33.74 6.28
CA ILE A 384 -18.18 35.02 5.65
C ILE A 384 -19.30 34.85 4.61
N ASP A 385 -19.24 33.80 3.79
CA ASP A 385 -20.27 33.51 2.79
C ASP A 385 -21.63 33.27 3.46
N ILE A 386 -21.68 32.47 4.54
CA ILE A 386 -22.90 32.22 5.30
C ILE A 386 -23.41 33.49 6.00
N HIS A 387 -22.51 34.32 6.54
CA HIS A 387 -22.89 35.59 7.17
C HIS A 387 -23.67 36.52 6.22
N SER A 388 -23.43 36.42 4.92
CA SER A 388 -24.11 37.24 3.90
C SER A 388 -25.54 36.80 3.55
N GLN A 389 -26.00 35.65 4.04
CA GLN A 389 -27.28 35.07 3.64
C GLN A 389 -28.52 35.71 4.30
N ASP A 390 -29.65 35.72 3.60
CA ASP A 390 -30.89 36.38 4.07
C ASP A 390 -31.46 35.79 5.35
N PHE A 391 -31.27 34.48 5.60
CA PHE A 391 -31.71 33.88 6.87
C PHE A 391 -30.95 34.45 8.08
N VAL A 392 -29.72 34.94 7.90
CA VAL A 392 -28.93 35.61 8.94
C VAL A 392 -29.52 36.98 9.24
N ARG A 393 -29.91 37.73 8.21
CA ARG A 393 -30.62 39.03 8.36
C ARG A 393 -31.95 38.84 9.09
N PHE A 394 -32.68 37.77 8.78
CA PHE A 394 -33.92 37.42 9.46
C PHE A 394 -33.69 36.98 10.92
N ALA A 395 -32.61 36.26 11.22
CA ALA A 395 -32.25 35.94 12.60
C ALA A 395 -31.94 37.22 13.40
N ARG A 396 -31.26 38.20 12.78
CA ARG A 396 -31.00 39.51 13.38
C ARG A 396 -32.28 40.31 13.64
N SER A 397 -33.23 40.32 12.69
CA SER A 397 -34.51 41.02 12.89
C SER A 397 -35.38 40.38 13.99
N LYS A 398 -35.16 39.10 14.30
CA LYS A 398 -35.74 38.40 15.46
C LYS A 398 -35.09 38.73 16.82
N GLY A 399 -34.06 39.58 16.84
CA GLY A 399 -33.39 40.01 18.07
C GLY A 399 -32.35 39.03 18.60
N LEU A 400 -31.91 38.03 17.81
CA LEU A 400 -30.81 37.17 18.23
C LEU A 400 -29.50 37.96 18.31
N SER A 401 -28.69 37.68 19.33
CA SER A 401 -27.37 38.30 19.46
C SER A 401 -26.40 37.80 18.37
N GLU A 402 -25.41 38.62 17.98
CA GLU A 402 -24.39 38.21 16.99
C GLU A 402 -23.62 36.94 17.41
N ARG A 403 -23.42 36.75 18.73
CA ARG A 403 -22.79 35.54 19.27
C ARG A 403 -23.66 34.30 19.04
N GLU A 404 -24.97 34.42 19.22
CA GLU A 404 -25.91 33.33 18.95
C GLU A 404 -26.03 33.05 17.46
N ILE A 405 -26.14 34.09 16.64
CA ILE A 405 -26.17 33.99 15.17
C ILE A 405 -24.91 33.27 14.69
N SER A 406 -23.73 33.71 15.14
CA SER A 406 -22.46 33.12 14.75
C SER A 406 -22.36 31.63 15.13
N ARG A 407 -22.62 31.29 16.41
CA ARG A 407 -22.45 29.91 16.91
C ARG A 407 -23.53 28.95 16.43
N LYS A 408 -24.81 29.35 16.48
CA LYS A 408 -25.95 28.45 16.21
C LYS A 408 -26.30 28.38 14.71
N HIS A 409 -26.06 29.45 13.96
CA HIS A 409 -26.51 29.57 12.58
C HIS A 409 -25.35 29.61 11.58
N ILE A 410 -24.36 30.49 11.77
CA ILE A 410 -23.27 30.66 10.79
C ILE A 410 -22.32 29.46 10.81
N PHE A 411 -21.70 29.19 11.96
CA PHE A 411 -20.71 28.12 12.11
C PHE A 411 -21.24 26.76 11.65
N LYS A 412 -22.44 26.39 12.10
CA LYS A 412 -23.08 25.11 11.75
C LYS A 412 -23.24 24.92 10.23
N ASN A 413 -23.69 25.96 9.51
CA ASN A 413 -23.87 25.90 8.06
C ASN A 413 -22.52 26.01 7.31
N ALA A 414 -21.56 26.77 7.84
CA ALA A 414 -20.24 26.93 7.25
C ALA A 414 -19.37 25.66 7.33
N MET A 415 -19.65 24.76 8.28
CA MET A 415 -18.92 23.50 8.42
C MET A 415 -19.32 22.45 7.38
N VAL A 416 -20.50 22.56 6.75
CA VAL A 416 -21.01 21.53 5.82
C VAL A 416 -20.01 21.23 4.69
N PRO A 417 -19.44 22.23 3.98
CA PRO A 417 -18.46 21.96 2.92
C PRO A 417 -17.14 21.39 3.44
N LEU A 418 -16.72 21.76 4.66
CA LEU A 418 -15.46 21.31 5.27
C LEU A 418 -15.50 19.84 5.65
N VAL A 419 -16.67 19.35 6.08
CA VAL A 419 -16.81 17.96 6.49
C VAL A 419 -16.60 17.00 5.31
N SER A 420 -16.80 17.45 4.06
CA SER A 420 -16.47 16.68 2.86
C SER A 420 -15.01 16.24 2.78
N GLY A 421 -14.09 17.04 3.34
CA GLY A 421 -12.66 16.77 3.34
C GLY A 421 -12.20 15.83 4.47
N ILE A 422 -13.03 15.64 5.51
CA ILE A 422 -12.65 14.84 6.69
C ILE A 422 -12.34 13.37 6.32
N PRO A 423 -13.17 12.67 5.52
CA PRO A 423 -12.82 11.32 5.05
C PRO A 423 -11.49 11.30 4.28
N GLY A 424 -11.24 12.31 3.45
CA GLY A 424 -9.98 12.51 2.72
C GLY A 424 -8.79 12.63 3.65
N ALA A 425 -8.90 13.45 4.68
CA ALA A 425 -7.86 13.61 5.69
C ALA A 425 -7.60 12.29 6.44
N ILE A 426 -8.65 11.68 7.01
CA ILE A 426 -8.53 10.47 7.84
C ILE A 426 -8.01 9.28 7.05
N ILE A 427 -8.48 9.06 5.82
CA ILE A 427 -8.02 7.93 4.99
C ILE A 427 -6.63 8.23 4.39
N GLY A 428 -6.37 9.50 4.05
CA GLY A 428 -5.12 9.94 3.47
C GLY A 428 -3.90 9.70 4.35
N VAL A 429 -4.06 9.61 5.67
CA VAL A 429 -2.96 9.25 6.60
C VAL A 429 -2.32 7.89 6.27
N ILE A 430 -3.09 6.97 5.70
CA ILE A 430 -2.61 5.64 5.29
C ILE A 430 -1.63 5.77 4.12
N SER A 431 -1.82 6.76 3.25
CA SER A 431 -0.88 7.02 2.15
C SER A 431 0.48 7.53 2.64
N GLY A 432 0.52 8.09 3.87
CA GLY A 432 1.71 8.64 4.49
C GLY A 432 2.13 9.99 3.90
N ALA A 433 3.12 10.61 4.56
CA ALA A 433 3.63 11.92 4.20
C ALA A 433 5.03 11.81 3.60
N THR A 434 5.12 11.68 2.28
CA THR A 434 6.36 11.36 1.55
C THR A 434 7.57 12.20 1.97
N LEU A 435 7.42 13.53 2.02
CA LEU A 435 8.51 14.44 2.42
C LEU A 435 8.82 14.36 3.91
N THR A 436 7.81 14.50 4.78
CA THR A 436 7.99 14.48 6.23
C THR A 436 8.62 13.18 6.69
N GLU A 437 8.10 12.03 6.25
CA GLU A 437 8.62 10.74 6.63
C GLU A 437 10.05 10.50 6.09
N THR A 438 10.36 10.99 4.89
CA THR A 438 11.72 10.90 4.35
C THR A 438 12.71 11.72 5.17
N VAL A 439 12.37 12.97 5.51
CA VAL A 439 13.27 13.88 6.24
C VAL A 439 13.52 13.41 7.67
N PHE A 440 12.48 12.89 8.35
CA PHE A 440 12.61 12.33 9.70
C PHE A 440 13.07 10.86 9.70
N ALA A 441 13.32 10.24 8.55
CA ALA A 441 13.56 8.80 8.42
C ALA A 441 12.48 7.94 9.12
N PHE A 442 11.25 8.44 9.11
CA PHE A 442 10.10 7.80 9.74
C PHE A 442 9.65 6.58 8.91
N PRO A 443 9.46 5.39 9.51
CA PRO A 443 9.27 4.14 8.77
C PRO A 443 7.81 3.95 8.31
N GLY A 444 7.33 4.86 7.47
CA GLY A 444 5.96 4.92 6.98
C GLY A 444 5.80 4.68 5.47
N MET A 445 4.55 4.72 5.03
CA MET A 445 4.09 4.49 3.66
C MET A 445 4.61 5.53 2.67
N GLY A 446 4.70 6.80 3.09
CA GLY A 446 5.20 7.89 2.26
C GLY A 446 6.69 7.74 1.97
N LYS A 447 7.49 7.41 3.00
CA LYS A 447 8.92 7.10 2.81
C LYS A 447 9.12 5.87 1.93
N MET A 448 8.31 4.82 2.11
CA MET A 448 8.40 3.58 1.33
C MET A 448 8.24 3.82 -0.18
N LEU A 449 7.39 4.74 -0.61
CA LEU A 449 7.27 5.10 -2.03
C LEU A 449 8.58 5.69 -2.58
N ILE A 450 9.18 6.64 -1.86
CA ILE A 450 10.44 7.28 -2.27
C ILE A 450 11.60 6.28 -2.29
N ASP A 451 11.69 5.43 -1.26
CA ASP A 451 12.70 4.38 -1.17
C ASP A 451 12.56 3.38 -2.31
N SER A 452 11.32 3.00 -2.66
CA SER A 452 11.05 2.06 -3.77
C SER A 452 11.45 2.64 -5.12
N ILE A 453 11.19 3.93 -5.37
CA ILE A 453 11.64 4.62 -6.59
C ILE A 453 13.18 4.63 -6.65
N LYS A 454 13.85 5.04 -5.58
CA LYS A 454 15.33 5.06 -5.51
C LYS A 454 15.94 3.67 -5.70
N ALA A 455 15.26 2.64 -5.19
CA ALA A 455 15.68 1.25 -5.30
C ALA A 455 15.33 0.60 -6.65
N SER A 456 14.59 1.28 -7.53
CA SER A 456 14.00 0.70 -8.74
C SER A 456 13.12 -0.52 -8.46
N ASN A 457 12.45 -0.53 -7.29
CA ASN A 457 11.47 -1.55 -6.93
C ASN A 457 10.11 -1.21 -7.55
N ASN A 458 10.01 -1.46 -8.85
CA ASN A 458 8.87 -1.09 -9.67
C ASN A 458 7.56 -1.72 -9.16
N THR A 459 7.61 -2.96 -8.67
CA THR A 459 6.43 -3.66 -8.12
C THR A 459 5.87 -2.95 -6.89
N MET A 460 6.73 -2.52 -5.96
CA MET A 460 6.31 -1.72 -4.81
C MET A 460 5.71 -0.38 -5.23
N VAL A 461 6.34 0.34 -6.18
CA VAL A 461 5.84 1.65 -6.65
C VAL A 461 4.42 1.50 -7.22
N ILE A 462 4.18 0.51 -8.08
CA ILE A 462 2.88 0.27 -8.69
C ILE A 462 1.84 -0.12 -7.63
N GLY A 463 2.19 -1.03 -6.71
CA GLY A 463 1.31 -1.43 -5.62
C GLY A 463 0.91 -0.27 -4.71
N LEU A 464 1.87 0.58 -4.34
CA LEU A 464 1.60 1.78 -3.52
C LEU A 464 0.74 2.80 -4.27
N VAL A 465 1.02 3.07 -5.55
CA VAL A 465 0.20 3.99 -6.36
C VAL A 465 -1.23 3.47 -6.50
N PHE A 466 -1.41 2.16 -6.71
CA PHE A 466 -2.74 1.54 -6.75
C PHE A 466 -3.48 1.74 -5.43
N ILE A 467 -2.84 1.49 -4.29
CA ILE A 467 -3.42 1.68 -2.96
C ILE A 467 -3.77 3.15 -2.74
N PHE A 468 -2.84 4.08 -2.96
CA PHE A 468 -3.05 5.51 -2.71
C PHE A 468 -4.17 6.08 -3.58
N THR A 469 -4.21 5.68 -4.85
CA THR A 469 -5.27 6.07 -5.79
C THR A 469 -6.63 5.52 -5.34
N SER A 470 -6.68 4.24 -4.94
CA SER A 470 -7.90 3.60 -4.46
C SER A 470 -8.44 4.26 -3.18
N LEU A 471 -7.55 4.52 -2.21
CA LEU A 471 -7.88 5.20 -0.96
C LEU A 471 -8.36 6.62 -1.19
N GLY A 472 -7.68 7.40 -2.03
CA GLY A 472 -8.06 8.78 -2.34
C GLY A 472 -9.43 8.87 -3.00
N ILE A 473 -9.70 7.99 -3.98
CA ILE A 473 -11.00 7.94 -4.67
C ILE A 473 -12.11 7.46 -3.74
N PHE A 474 -11.84 6.46 -2.91
CA PHE A 474 -12.78 5.99 -1.89
C PHE A 474 -13.11 7.09 -0.87
N ALA A 475 -12.09 7.82 -0.41
CA ALA A 475 -12.25 8.92 0.53
C ALA A 475 -13.05 10.09 -0.06
N ALA A 476 -12.80 10.45 -1.32
CA ALA A 476 -13.57 11.47 -2.03
C ALA A 476 -15.06 11.08 -2.15
N MET A 477 -15.34 9.79 -2.45
CA MET A 477 -16.71 9.28 -2.49
C MET A 477 -17.40 9.34 -1.11
N LEU A 478 -16.69 9.01 -0.03
CA LEU A 478 -17.21 9.17 1.33
C LEU A 478 -17.47 10.63 1.67
N GLY A 479 -16.61 11.56 1.22
CA GLY A 479 -16.81 12.99 1.36
C GLY A 479 -18.11 13.48 0.72
N ASP A 480 -18.38 13.05 -0.52
CA ASP A 480 -19.63 13.35 -1.23
C ASP A 480 -20.87 12.86 -0.46
N ILE A 481 -20.81 11.63 0.05
CA ILE A 481 -21.90 11.03 0.82
C ILE A 481 -22.11 11.79 2.13
N LEU A 482 -21.02 12.09 2.84
CA LEU A 482 -21.08 12.75 4.14
C LEU A 482 -21.68 14.17 4.04
N MET A 483 -21.40 14.90 2.97
CA MET A 483 -22.07 16.18 2.69
C MET A 483 -23.59 16.03 2.61
N THR A 484 -24.10 15.02 1.89
CA THR A 484 -25.55 14.81 1.76
C THR A 484 -26.25 14.36 3.02
N VAL A 485 -25.53 13.64 3.88
CA VAL A 485 -26.04 13.22 5.20
C VAL A 485 -26.16 14.43 6.13
N LEU A 486 -25.22 15.36 6.06
CA LEU A 486 -25.20 16.54 6.93
C LEU A 486 -26.07 17.69 6.45
N ASP A 487 -26.19 17.89 5.14
CA ASP A 487 -27.16 18.82 4.56
C ASP A 487 -28.04 18.10 3.53
N PRO A 488 -29.26 17.68 3.91
CA PRO A 488 -30.18 16.96 3.02
C PRO A 488 -30.71 17.82 1.86
N ARG A 489 -30.45 19.14 1.87
CA ARG A 489 -30.76 20.02 0.74
C ARG A 489 -29.79 19.78 -0.43
N ILE A 490 -28.59 19.26 -0.15
CA ILE A 490 -27.61 18.90 -1.17
C ILE A 490 -28.10 17.61 -1.86
N LYS A 491 -28.50 17.75 -3.13
CA LYS A 491 -28.94 16.62 -3.95
C LYS A 491 -27.84 16.21 -4.93
N LEU A 492 -27.28 15.00 -4.74
CA LEU A 492 -26.38 14.39 -5.71
C LEU A 492 -27.19 13.90 -6.93
N THR A 493 -27.29 14.75 -7.94
CA THR A 493 -27.96 14.45 -9.21
C THR A 493 -26.95 14.35 -10.36
N ASN A 494 -27.26 13.54 -11.37
CA ASN A 494 -26.39 13.29 -12.53
C ASN A 494 -26.57 14.32 -13.66
N THR A 495 -27.34 15.37 -13.41
CA THR A 495 -27.65 16.38 -14.42
C THR A 495 -26.45 17.29 -14.56
N LYS A 496 -25.83 17.32 -15.74
CA LYS A 496 -24.90 18.38 -16.12
C LYS A 496 -25.66 19.71 -16.00
N GLY A 497 -25.44 20.46 -14.93
CA GLY A 497 -26.07 21.77 -14.74
C GLY A 497 -26.20 22.17 -13.28
N GLY A 498 -25.38 23.13 -12.87
CA GLY A 498 -25.46 23.83 -11.60
C GLY A 498 -24.23 24.71 -11.45
N LYS A 499 -24.31 25.91 -12.02
CA LYS A 499 -23.39 27.02 -11.72
C LYS A 499 -23.43 27.34 -10.23
#